data_AF-A0A6B0XTC6-F1
#
_entry.id   AF-A0A6B0XTC6-F1
#
_cell.length_a   1.000
_cell.length_b   1.000
_cell.length_c   1.000
_cell.angle_alpha   90.00
_cell.angle_beta   90.00
_cell.angle_gamma   90.00
#
_symmetry.space_group_name_H-M   'P 1'
#
loop_
_entity.id
_entity.type
_entity.pdbx_description
1 polymer ?
#
loop_
_entity_poly.entity_id
_entity_poly.type
_entity_poly.pdbx_seq_one_letter_code
_entity_poly.pdbx_strand_id
1 'polypeptide(L)'
;MWVCFDLSLSDITYLSSRVHVAQLIISGDPNTVFLDNIYFFEQPATAPSEPAPVPSHAADSVISFFSDTYTDVTVDTWSASWDQADVEDVNISENVVKKYTNLTFAGIEFTSQTVNASDMTHFRMDIWTPDTTREPAALRIKLVDFGADGVFGGGDDSEHEISLTAASEPTALATTRWVSFDIPLSEFASLAARDHLAQLIISGDPNTVFVDNVYLRR
;
A
#
# COMPACT_ATOMS: atom_id res chain seq x y z
N MET A 1 -27.78 6.62 27.14
CA MET A 1 -26.64 6.71 26.20
C MET A 1 -25.83 5.45 26.39
N TRP A 2 -25.59 4.68 25.34
CA TRP A 2 -24.72 3.49 25.41
C TRP A 2 -23.26 3.92 25.39
N VAL A 3 -22.40 3.17 26.08
CA VAL A 3 -20.95 3.38 26.08
C VAL A 3 -20.31 2.07 25.64
N CYS A 4 -19.41 2.15 24.66
CA CYS A 4 -18.61 1.01 24.23
C CYS A 4 -17.30 0.99 25.03
N PHE A 5 -16.87 -0.20 25.43
CA PHE A 5 -15.61 -0.42 26.11
C PHE A 5 -14.89 -1.60 25.47
N ASP A 6 -13.66 -1.36 25.03
CA ASP A 6 -12.73 -2.41 24.65
C ASP A 6 -11.79 -2.65 25.83
N LEU A 7 -11.62 -3.91 26.22
CA LEU A 7 -10.74 -4.32 27.29
C LEU A 7 -9.69 -5.27 26.73
N SER A 8 -8.41 -4.89 26.82
CA SER A 8 -7.36 -5.81 26.46
C SER A 8 -7.33 -6.98 27.46
N LEU A 9 -7.30 -8.21 26.94
CA LEU A 9 -7.13 -9.41 27.78
C LEU A 9 -5.74 -9.46 28.46
N SER A 10 -4.79 -8.58 28.10
CA SER A 10 -3.55 -8.40 28.86
C SER A 10 -3.77 -7.68 30.19
N ASP A 11 -4.81 -6.86 30.28
CA ASP A 11 -5.05 -5.98 31.44
C ASP A 11 -5.82 -6.72 32.54
N ILE A 12 -6.37 -7.90 32.22
CA ILE A 12 -7.04 -8.78 33.18
C ILE A 12 -5.97 -9.54 33.97
N THR A 13 -5.64 -9.01 35.15
CA THR A 13 -4.75 -9.67 36.11
C THR A 13 -5.24 -11.09 36.42
N TYR A 14 -4.31 -12.03 36.55
CA TYR A 14 -4.56 -13.45 36.83
C TYR A 14 -5.26 -14.27 35.72
N LEU A 15 -5.50 -13.69 34.54
CA LEU A 15 -5.88 -14.45 33.35
C LEU A 15 -4.66 -15.18 32.77
N SER A 16 -4.30 -16.32 33.36
CA SER A 16 -3.09 -17.08 33.02
C SER A 16 -3.21 -17.88 31.71
N SER A 17 -4.42 -18.09 31.21
CA SER A 17 -4.68 -18.76 29.93
C SER A 17 -5.92 -18.17 29.25
N ARG A 18 -5.87 -18.10 27.92
CA ARG A 18 -6.98 -17.65 27.05
C ARG A 18 -7.61 -18.80 26.27
N VAL A 19 -7.09 -20.02 26.43
CA VAL A 19 -7.51 -21.19 25.65
C VAL A 19 -8.89 -21.69 26.09
N HIS A 20 -9.21 -21.53 27.38
CA HIS A 20 -10.47 -21.99 27.96
C HIS A 20 -11.02 -20.94 28.94
N VAL A 21 -11.67 -19.90 28.42
CA VAL A 21 -12.35 -18.89 29.24
C VAL A 21 -13.70 -19.45 29.69
N ALA A 22 -13.87 -19.65 30.99
CA ALA A 22 -15.07 -20.29 31.54
C ALA A 22 -16.12 -19.32 32.10
N GLN A 23 -15.72 -18.08 32.43
CA GLN A 23 -16.60 -17.13 33.09
C GLN A 23 -16.26 -15.67 32.77
N LEU A 24 -17.29 -14.83 32.78
CA LEU A 24 -17.21 -13.38 32.83
C LEU A 24 -17.93 -12.91 34.11
N ILE A 25 -17.23 -12.20 34.99
CA ILE A 25 -17.79 -11.66 36.23
C ILE A 25 -17.93 -10.15 36.07
N ILE A 26 -19.12 -9.63 36.38
CA ILE A 26 -19.43 -8.20 36.30
C ILE A 26 -19.77 -7.74 37.71
N SER A 27 -19.01 -6.78 38.21
CA SER A 27 -19.11 -6.28 39.58
C SER A 27 -18.87 -4.78 39.59
N GLY A 28 -19.72 -4.04 40.30
CA GLY A 28 -19.60 -2.58 40.41
C GLY A 28 -20.73 -1.95 41.23
N ASP A 29 -20.55 -0.66 41.51
CA ASP A 29 -21.57 0.25 42.02
C ASP A 29 -21.65 1.39 41.00
N PRO A 30 -22.66 1.40 40.10
CA PRO A 30 -24.07 1.13 40.37
C PRO A 30 -24.48 -0.35 40.37
N ASN A 31 -25.51 -0.67 41.16
CA ASN A 31 -26.07 -2.01 41.31
C ASN A 31 -27.00 -2.47 40.16
N THR A 32 -27.22 -1.62 39.15
CA THR A 32 -28.02 -1.93 37.96
C THR A 32 -27.24 -1.51 36.72
N VAL A 33 -26.97 -2.48 35.84
CA VAL A 33 -26.31 -2.26 34.54
C VAL A 33 -27.08 -3.00 33.45
N PHE A 34 -27.09 -2.40 32.26
CA PHE A 34 -27.61 -3.03 31.04
C PHE A 34 -26.43 -3.28 30.10
N LEU A 35 -26.38 -4.47 29.51
CA LEU A 35 -25.26 -4.92 28.69
C LEU A 35 -25.81 -5.43 27.37
N ASP A 36 -25.08 -5.15 26.29
CA ASP A 36 -25.39 -5.67 24.97
C ASP A 36 -24.07 -5.90 24.21
N ASN A 37 -24.08 -6.83 23.25
CA ASN A 37 -22.95 -7.21 22.39
C ASN A 37 -21.63 -7.50 23.13
N ILE A 38 -21.62 -8.57 23.95
CA ILE A 38 -20.40 -9.07 24.59
C ILE A 38 -19.77 -10.14 23.70
N TYR A 39 -18.57 -9.85 23.15
CA TYR A 39 -17.82 -10.78 22.31
C TYR A 39 -16.32 -10.57 22.46
N PHE A 40 -15.53 -11.58 22.11
CA PHE A 40 -14.09 -11.46 21.94
C PHE A 40 -13.78 -11.11 20.49
N PHE A 41 -12.80 -10.25 20.28
CA PHE A 41 -12.30 -9.91 18.95
C PHE A 41 -10.80 -9.65 19.00
N GLU A 42 -10.15 -9.77 17.85
CA GLU A 42 -8.78 -9.31 17.67
C GLU A 42 -8.82 -7.86 17.21
N GLN A 43 -7.97 -7.02 17.77
CA GLN A 43 -7.85 -5.65 17.30
C GLN A 43 -7.34 -5.68 15.84
N PRO A 44 -7.98 -4.96 14.91
CA PRO A 44 -7.49 -4.89 13.54
C PRO A 44 -6.03 -4.40 13.53
N ALA A 45 -5.17 -5.08 12.79
CA ALA A 45 -3.81 -4.62 12.60
C ALA A 45 -3.84 -3.26 11.90
N THR A 46 -3.11 -2.28 12.44
CA THR A 46 -3.01 -0.91 11.90
C THR A 46 -1.71 -0.68 11.13
N ALA A 47 -0.77 -1.62 11.22
CA ALA A 47 0.50 -1.64 10.52
C ALA A 47 0.93 -3.10 10.29
N PRO A 48 1.80 -3.38 9.30
CA PRO A 48 2.39 -4.70 9.12
C PRO A 48 3.31 -5.04 10.30
N SER A 49 3.29 -6.30 10.74
CA SER A 49 4.17 -6.80 11.81
C SER A 49 5.52 -7.33 11.31
N GLU A 50 5.61 -7.59 10.01
CA GLU A 50 6.77 -8.12 9.30
C GLU A 50 7.02 -7.27 8.06
N PRO A 51 8.26 -7.14 7.59
CA PRO A 51 8.59 -6.34 6.41
C PRO A 51 7.97 -6.94 5.14
N ALA A 52 7.99 -6.17 4.05
CA ALA A 52 7.58 -6.69 2.75
C ALA A 52 8.50 -7.84 2.29
N PRO A 53 8.03 -8.73 1.40
CA PRO A 53 8.87 -9.80 0.87
C PRO A 53 10.13 -9.25 0.17
N VAL A 54 11.30 -9.81 0.48
CA VAL A 54 12.56 -9.40 -0.14
C VAL A 54 12.54 -9.74 -1.65
N PRO A 55 12.73 -8.76 -2.56
CA PRO A 55 12.82 -9.01 -3.99
C PRO A 55 13.97 -9.98 -4.35
N SER A 56 13.74 -10.83 -5.36
CA SER A 56 14.72 -11.87 -5.76
C SER A 56 15.16 -11.78 -7.23
N HIS A 57 14.85 -10.68 -7.91
CA HIS A 57 15.24 -10.49 -9.32
C HIS A 57 16.71 -10.09 -9.42
N ALA A 58 17.36 -10.41 -10.54
CA ALA A 58 18.74 -10.00 -10.77
C ALA A 58 18.81 -8.47 -10.91
N ALA A 59 19.75 -7.83 -10.21
CA ALA A 59 19.84 -6.37 -10.17
C ALA A 59 20.08 -5.72 -11.55
N ASP A 60 20.71 -6.42 -12.50
CA ASP A 60 20.91 -5.98 -13.88
C ASP A 60 19.65 -6.05 -14.78
N SER A 61 18.55 -6.53 -14.19
CA SER A 61 17.25 -6.72 -14.81
C SER A 61 16.17 -5.92 -14.09
N VAL A 62 16.57 -4.97 -13.25
CA VAL A 62 15.70 -4.14 -12.40
C VAL A 62 16.05 -2.67 -12.57
N ILE A 63 15.03 -1.81 -12.67
CA ILE A 63 15.13 -0.36 -12.45
C ILE A 63 14.35 -0.06 -11.18
N SER A 64 15.05 0.24 -10.09
CA SER A 64 14.42 0.44 -8.77
C SER A 64 14.09 1.92 -8.54
N PHE A 65 12.90 2.18 -7.99
CA PHE A 65 12.51 3.50 -7.49
C PHE A 65 12.59 3.55 -5.96
N PHE A 66 12.24 2.44 -5.29
CA PHE A 66 12.32 2.28 -3.84
C PHE A 66 12.50 0.82 -3.48
N SER A 67 13.65 0.45 -2.94
CA SER A 67 13.87 -0.86 -2.34
C SER A 67 15.15 -0.88 -1.51
N ASP A 68 15.14 -1.55 -0.36
CA ASP A 68 16.38 -1.83 0.40
C ASP A 68 17.32 -2.81 -0.33
N THR A 69 16.85 -3.50 -1.38
CA THR A 69 17.61 -4.55 -2.10
C THR A 69 18.43 -4.00 -3.27
N TYR A 70 17.96 -2.95 -3.94
CA TYR A 70 18.54 -2.45 -5.18
C TYR A 70 19.04 -1.01 -5.02
N THR A 71 19.80 -0.53 -6.00
CA THR A 71 20.14 0.90 -6.08
C THR A 71 19.02 1.63 -6.79
N ASP A 72 18.41 2.59 -6.10
CA ASP A 72 17.30 3.37 -6.63
C ASP A 72 17.77 4.42 -7.64
N VAL A 73 16.94 4.66 -8.66
CA VAL A 73 17.02 5.82 -9.54
C VAL A 73 16.54 7.08 -8.82
N THR A 74 16.81 8.24 -9.41
CA THR A 74 16.35 9.52 -8.87
C THR A 74 14.82 9.57 -8.87
N VAL A 75 14.23 9.82 -7.70
CA VAL A 75 12.81 10.18 -7.51
C VAL A 75 12.77 11.58 -6.90
N ASP A 76 12.09 12.51 -7.55
CA ASP A 76 12.01 13.91 -7.12
C ASP A 76 11.15 14.05 -5.86
N THR A 77 10.02 13.35 -5.83
CA THR A 77 9.11 13.31 -4.68
C THR A 77 8.26 12.05 -4.67
N TRP A 78 7.88 11.60 -3.47
CA TRP A 78 6.92 10.52 -3.24
C TRP A 78 5.50 11.04 -2.96
N SER A 79 5.33 12.35 -2.87
CA SER A 79 4.04 13.04 -2.76
C SER A 79 4.18 14.43 -3.37
N ALA A 80 3.59 14.62 -4.54
CA ALA A 80 3.68 15.85 -5.31
C ALA A 80 2.76 16.92 -4.74
N SER A 81 3.08 18.20 -4.91
CA SER A 81 2.31 19.31 -4.33
C SER A 81 0.86 19.42 -4.81
N TRP A 82 0.52 18.73 -5.89
CA TRP A 82 -0.81 18.69 -6.50
C TRP A 82 -1.62 17.47 -6.06
N ASP A 83 -1.06 16.60 -5.22
CA ASP A 83 -1.69 15.38 -4.75
C ASP A 83 -2.58 15.60 -3.51
N GLN A 84 -3.19 14.52 -3.02
CA GLN A 84 -3.95 14.50 -1.79
C GLN A 84 -3.63 13.22 -1.01
N ALA A 85 -2.49 13.23 -0.34
CA ALA A 85 -2.06 12.22 0.62
C ALA A 85 -1.03 12.80 1.59
N ASP A 86 -0.87 12.18 2.76
CA ASP A 86 0.29 12.36 3.61
C ASP A 86 1.23 11.17 3.40
N VAL A 87 2.53 11.39 3.28
CA VAL A 87 3.54 10.34 3.17
C VAL A 87 4.61 10.48 4.25
N GLU A 88 4.97 9.37 4.87
CA GLU A 88 6.10 9.28 5.80
C GLU A 88 6.86 7.96 5.62
N ASP A 89 8.14 7.96 5.98
CA ASP A 89 8.94 6.75 6.04
C ASP A 89 8.79 6.12 7.43
N VAL A 90 8.42 4.85 7.47
CA VAL A 90 8.31 4.06 8.71
C VAL A 90 9.21 2.84 8.65
N ASN A 91 9.73 2.42 9.81
CA ASN A 91 10.55 1.21 9.91
C ASN A 91 9.70 0.03 10.34
N ILE A 92 9.70 -1.05 9.56
CA ILE A 92 9.08 -2.33 9.89
C ILE A 92 10.22 -3.35 9.98
N SER A 93 10.63 -3.70 11.20
CA SER A 93 11.75 -4.63 11.43
C SER A 93 13.03 -4.27 10.64
N GLU A 94 13.45 -3.00 10.73
CA GLU A 94 14.65 -2.42 10.05
C GLU A 94 14.53 -2.21 8.53
N ASN A 95 13.42 -2.57 7.91
CA ASN A 95 13.10 -2.25 6.51
C ASN A 95 12.28 -0.96 6.47
N VAL A 96 12.71 -0.01 5.62
CA VAL A 96 12.05 1.29 5.48
C VAL A 96 10.92 1.15 4.47
N VAL A 97 9.73 1.60 4.85
CA VAL A 97 8.50 1.48 4.05
C VAL A 97 7.87 2.86 3.91
N LYS A 98 7.32 3.17 2.73
CA LYS A 98 6.50 4.38 2.55
C LYS A 98 5.12 4.12 3.13
N LYS A 99 4.68 4.94 4.08
CA LYS A 99 3.33 4.89 4.62
C LYS A 99 2.56 6.12 4.12
N TYR A 100 1.52 5.86 3.35
CA TYR A 100 0.52 6.84 2.97
C TYR A 100 -0.64 6.82 3.96
N THR A 101 -1.10 8.01 4.37
CA THR A 101 -2.36 8.22 5.11
C THR A 101 -3.17 9.32 4.44
N ASN A 102 -4.48 9.38 4.70
CA ASN A 102 -5.39 10.31 4.01
C ASN A 102 -5.30 10.19 2.47
N LEU A 103 -4.87 9.02 1.96
CA LEU A 103 -4.65 8.78 0.54
C LEU A 103 -5.97 8.90 -0.20
N THR A 104 -6.04 9.89 -1.09
CA THR A 104 -7.02 9.94 -2.17
C THR A 104 -6.32 9.67 -3.50
N PHE A 105 -5.19 10.35 -3.72
CA PHE A 105 -4.21 10.05 -4.74
C PHE A 105 -2.87 10.66 -4.35
N ALA A 106 -1.77 9.98 -4.67
CA ALA A 106 -0.40 10.41 -4.42
C ALA A 106 0.36 10.46 -5.74
N GLY A 107 1.03 11.58 -6.00
CA GLY A 107 1.88 11.77 -7.17
C GLY A 107 3.33 11.48 -6.83
N ILE A 108 3.92 10.47 -7.47
CA ILE A 108 5.34 10.16 -7.39
C ILE A 108 5.98 10.67 -8.69
N GLU A 109 6.91 11.61 -8.58
CA GLU A 109 7.51 12.28 -9.74
C GLU A 109 9.00 11.96 -9.86
N PHE A 110 9.43 11.73 -11.09
CA PHE A 110 10.82 11.57 -11.51
C PHE A 110 10.99 12.31 -12.84
N THR A 111 10.54 13.57 -12.82
CA THR A 111 10.46 14.47 -13.96
C THR A 111 11.79 15.17 -14.24
N SER A 112 12.65 15.34 -13.22
CA SER A 112 13.99 15.89 -13.39
C SER A 112 14.93 14.94 -14.14
N GLN A 113 14.64 13.64 -14.04
CA GLN A 113 15.35 12.57 -14.72
C GLN A 113 14.36 11.43 -15.05
N THR A 114 13.73 11.51 -16.21
CA THR A 114 12.80 10.48 -16.68
C THR A 114 13.50 9.12 -16.84
N VAL A 115 12.70 8.06 -16.73
CA VAL A 115 13.18 6.68 -16.74
C VAL A 115 12.88 6.04 -18.09
N ASN A 116 13.94 5.54 -18.73
CA ASN A 116 13.80 4.68 -19.90
C ASN A 116 13.57 3.23 -19.47
N ALA A 117 12.33 2.79 -19.59
CA ALA A 117 11.84 1.45 -19.26
C ALA A 117 11.53 0.63 -20.52
N SER A 118 12.07 0.98 -21.69
CA SER A 118 11.77 0.31 -22.96
C SER A 118 12.08 -1.18 -22.96
N ASP A 119 13.14 -1.57 -22.24
CA ASP A 119 13.57 -2.97 -22.08
C ASP A 119 12.84 -3.72 -20.95
N MET A 120 12.03 -3.03 -20.15
CA MET A 120 11.32 -3.61 -19.01
C MET A 120 9.98 -4.21 -19.45
N THR A 121 9.56 -5.26 -18.76
CA THR A 121 8.36 -6.03 -19.08
C THR A 121 7.29 -5.93 -18.00
N HIS A 122 7.65 -5.67 -16.75
CA HIS A 122 6.73 -5.63 -15.61
C HIS A 122 6.99 -4.45 -14.67
N PHE A 123 5.92 -3.96 -14.04
CA PHE A 123 5.95 -3.09 -12.87
C PHE A 123 5.70 -3.90 -11.60
N ARG A 124 6.47 -3.62 -10.55
CA ARG A 124 6.47 -4.30 -9.27
C ARG A 124 6.25 -3.33 -8.13
N MET A 125 5.40 -3.72 -7.18
CA MET A 125 5.14 -2.97 -5.96
C MET A 125 4.55 -3.91 -4.90
N ASP A 126 5.07 -3.82 -3.67
CA ASP A 126 4.50 -4.47 -2.50
C ASP A 126 3.58 -3.52 -1.76
N ILE A 127 2.37 -4.00 -1.45
CA ILE A 127 1.33 -3.22 -0.79
C ILE A 127 0.82 -3.94 0.45
N TRP A 128 0.65 -3.21 1.54
CA TRP A 128 -0.10 -3.64 2.71
C TRP A 128 -1.07 -2.54 3.13
N THR A 129 -2.29 -2.88 3.53
CA THR A 129 -3.27 -1.90 4.03
C THR A 129 -4.07 -2.47 5.20
N PRO A 130 -4.34 -1.66 6.25
CA PRO A 130 -5.25 -2.06 7.32
C PRO A 130 -6.72 -1.88 6.89
N ASP A 131 -6.97 -1.13 5.82
CA ASP A 131 -8.32 -0.80 5.37
C ASP A 131 -8.97 -1.98 4.63
N THR A 132 -10.30 -1.96 4.57
CA THR A 132 -11.06 -2.98 3.84
C THR A 132 -10.78 -2.90 2.34
N THR A 133 -10.37 -4.01 1.73
CA THR A 133 -10.16 -4.13 0.28
C THR A 133 -11.31 -4.86 -0.41
N ARG A 134 -12.37 -5.20 0.32
CA ARG A 134 -13.58 -5.82 -0.24
C ARG A 134 -14.31 -4.83 -1.14
N GLU A 135 -14.91 -5.35 -2.19
CA GLU A 135 -15.75 -4.58 -3.12
C GLU A 135 -16.73 -3.65 -2.38
N PRO A 136 -16.85 -2.37 -2.80
CA PRO A 136 -16.35 -1.80 -4.06
C PRO A 136 -14.94 -1.21 -4.00
N ALA A 137 -14.15 -1.49 -2.95
CA ALA A 137 -12.83 -0.86 -2.77
C ALA A 137 -11.81 -1.29 -3.83
N ALA A 138 -11.05 -0.33 -4.33
CA ALA A 138 -9.97 -0.51 -5.28
C ALA A 138 -8.74 0.35 -4.93
N LEU A 139 -7.54 -0.19 -5.23
CA LEU A 139 -6.31 0.59 -5.36
C LEU A 139 -5.99 0.71 -6.84
N ARG A 140 -5.54 1.87 -7.29
CA ARG A 140 -5.23 2.14 -8.69
C ARG A 140 -3.79 2.60 -8.83
N ILE A 141 -3.20 2.19 -9.94
CA ILE A 141 -1.84 2.53 -10.31
C ILE A 141 -1.89 3.13 -11.70
N LYS A 142 -1.28 4.29 -11.87
CA LYS A 142 -1.17 4.96 -13.15
C LYS A 142 0.27 5.29 -13.46
N LEU A 143 0.67 5.02 -14.69
CA LEU A 143 1.97 5.43 -15.22
C LEU A 143 1.76 6.52 -16.26
N VAL A 144 2.67 7.49 -16.28
CA VAL A 144 2.70 8.60 -17.24
C VAL A 144 4.08 8.65 -17.89
N ASP A 145 4.08 8.73 -19.21
CA ASP A 145 5.26 8.91 -20.07
C ASP A 145 5.13 10.27 -20.78
N PHE A 146 6.21 11.07 -20.79
CA PHE A 146 6.23 12.40 -21.43
C PHE A 146 6.54 12.34 -22.93
N GLY A 147 6.38 11.19 -23.57
CA GLY A 147 6.58 11.05 -25.00
C GLY A 147 8.05 11.17 -25.41
N ALA A 148 8.28 11.21 -26.72
CA ALA A 148 9.62 11.24 -27.30
C ALA A 148 10.33 12.58 -27.09
N ASP A 149 9.60 13.66 -26.83
CA ASP A 149 10.19 14.96 -26.54
C ASP A 149 10.67 15.10 -25.09
N GLY A 150 10.18 14.23 -24.18
CA GLY A 150 10.56 14.18 -22.77
C GLY A 150 10.05 15.38 -21.96
N VAL A 151 9.02 16.08 -22.44
CA VAL A 151 8.48 17.31 -21.84
C VAL A 151 6.99 17.17 -21.57
N PHE A 152 6.57 17.49 -20.35
CA PHE A 152 5.16 17.50 -19.99
C PHE A 152 4.34 18.46 -20.88
N GLY A 153 3.24 17.96 -21.43
CA GLY A 153 2.32 18.72 -22.26
C GLY A 153 2.86 19.03 -23.66
N GLY A 154 3.85 18.27 -24.13
CA GLY A 154 4.41 18.34 -25.49
C GLY A 154 3.42 17.91 -26.58
N GLY A 155 2.40 17.15 -26.19
CA GLY A 155 1.34 16.65 -27.07
C GLY A 155 1.56 15.21 -27.53
N ASP A 156 2.62 14.57 -27.05
CA ASP A 156 2.95 13.15 -27.20
C ASP A 156 2.97 12.39 -25.86
N ASP A 157 2.65 13.06 -24.75
CA ASP A 157 2.41 12.43 -23.45
C ASP A 157 1.39 11.30 -23.54
N SER A 158 1.62 10.22 -22.80
CA SER A 158 0.70 9.09 -22.72
C SER A 158 0.60 8.55 -21.30
N GLU A 159 -0.56 7.98 -20.97
CA GLU A 159 -0.83 7.50 -19.62
C GLU A 159 -1.86 6.37 -19.63
N HIS A 160 -1.80 5.50 -18.63
CA HIS A 160 -2.85 4.52 -18.39
C HIS A 160 -2.96 4.20 -16.91
N GLU A 161 -4.18 4.01 -16.43
CA GLU A 161 -4.48 3.62 -15.05
C GLU A 161 -5.07 2.21 -15.03
N ILE A 162 -4.56 1.37 -14.14
CA ILE A 162 -5.09 0.05 -13.84
C ILE A 162 -5.77 0.06 -12.47
N SER A 163 -6.78 -0.80 -12.30
CA SER A 163 -7.51 -0.96 -11.05
C SER A 163 -7.26 -2.34 -10.44
N LEU A 164 -6.82 -2.35 -9.19
CA LEU A 164 -6.53 -3.53 -8.38
C LEU A 164 -7.60 -3.67 -7.29
N THR A 165 -8.32 -4.78 -7.28
CA THR A 165 -9.38 -5.05 -6.32
C THR A 165 -9.17 -6.43 -5.67
N ALA A 166 -10.03 -6.79 -4.71
CA ALA A 166 -10.04 -8.14 -4.15
C ALA A 166 -10.42 -9.24 -5.16
N ALA A 167 -10.84 -8.88 -6.37
CA ALA A 167 -11.15 -9.81 -7.46
C ALA A 167 -10.10 -9.78 -8.60
N SER A 168 -9.03 -8.99 -8.48
CA SER A 168 -7.96 -8.95 -9.48
C SER A 168 -7.18 -10.27 -9.54
N GLU A 169 -6.77 -10.63 -10.75
CA GLU A 169 -5.97 -11.81 -11.06
C GLU A 169 -4.67 -11.40 -11.78
N PRO A 170 -3.55 -12.13 -11.58
CA PRO A 170 -3.39 -13.30 -10.73
C PRO A 170 -3.24 -12.97 -9.23
N THR A 171 -3.15 -11.68 -8.91
CA THR A 171 -2.90 -11.18 -7.56
C THR A 171 -4.07 -10.31 -7.12
N ALA A 172 -4.80 -10.76 -6.10
CA ALA A 172 -5.88 -10.02 -5.49
C ALA A 172 -5.38 -9.08 -4.37
N LEU A 173 -5.89 -7.85 -4.34
CA LEU A 173 -5.67 -6.90 -3.25
C LEU A 173 -6.28 -7.44 -1.95
N ALA A 174 -5.59 -7.25 -0.82
CA ALA A 174 -6.05 -7.79 0.45
C ALA A 174 -5.71 -6.92 1.66
N THR A 175 -6.65 -6.92 2.61
CA THR A 175 -6.53 -6.31 3.93
C THR A 175 -5.55 -7.11 4.80
N THR A 176 -4.75 -6.38 5.59
CA THR A 176 -3.84 -6.84 6.65
C THR A 176 -2.80 -7.90 6.25
N ARG A 177 -2.45 -7.98 4.96
CA ARG A 177 -1.34 -8.80 4.46
C ARG A 177 -0.58 -8.10 3.34
N TRP A 178 0.72 -8.39 3.23
CA TRP A 178 1.52 -7.93 2.10
C TRP A 178 1.05 -8.61 0.82
N VAL A 179 0.92 -7.82 -0.23
CA VAL A 179 0.54 -8.24 -1.57
C VAL A 179 1.57 -7.72 -2.55
N SER A 180 2.27 -8.64 -3.21
CA SER A 180 3.28 -8.34 -4.22
C SER A 180 2.65 -8.33 -5.61
N PHE A 181 2.44 -7.15 -6.17
CA PHE A 181 1.93 -7.02 -7.53
C PHE A 181 3.06 -7.18 -8.54
N ASP A 182 2.83 -8.02 -9.57
CA ASP A 182 3.70 -8.19 -10.74
C ASP A 182 2.89 -7.93 -11.99
N ILE A 183 2.93 -6.69 -12.46
CA ILE A 183 1.97 -6.22 -13.44
C ILE A 183 2.67 -6.13 -14.79
N PRO A 184 2.28 -6.93 -15.79
CA PRO A 184 2.81 -6.78 -17.13
C PRO A 184 2.57 -5.35 -17.62
N LEU A 185 3.61 -4.69 -18.13
CA LEU A 185 3.47 -3.33 -18.64
C LEU A 185 2.51 -3.26 -19.85
N SER A 186 2.21 -4.40 -20.48
CA SER A 186 1.18 -4.52 -21.52
C SER A 186 -0.25 -4.25 -21.02
N GLU A 187 -0.51 -4.34 -19.72
CA GLU A 187 -1.81 -3.98 -19.12
C GLU A 187 -2.04 -2.46 -19.13
N PHE A 188 -0.98 -1.65 -19.26
CA PHE A 188 -1.08 -0.20 -19.40
C PHE A 188 -1.37 0.17 -20.87
N ALA A 189 -2.54 -0.23 -21.37
CA ALA A 189 -2.84 -0.28 -22.81
C ALA A 189 -2.77 1.09 -23.54
N SER A 190 -2.96 2.20 -22.82
CA SER A 190 -2.88 3.56 -23.38
C SER A 190 -1.53 4.25 -23.16
N LEU A 191 -0.59 3.57 -22.49
CA LEU A 191 0.79 4.04 -22.33
C LEU A 191 1.55 3.73 -23.63
N ALA A 192 1.62 4.73 -24.51
CA ALA A 192 2.07 4.59 -25.89
C ALA A 192 3.58 4.36 -26.01
N ALA A 193 4.34 4.93 -25.07
CA ALA A 193 5.79 4.84 -24.98
C ALA A 193 6.22 4.62 -23.51
N ARG A 194 7.49 4.27 -23.31
CA ARG A 194 8.07 3.97 -21.98
C ARG A 194 9.53 4.43 -21.87
N ASP A 195 10.02 5.20 -22.83
CA ASP A 195 11.38 5.70 -22.88
C ASP A 195 11.58 6.96 -22.03
N HIS A 196 10.48 7.64 -21.65
CA HIS A 196 10.48 8.83 -20.80
C HIS A 196 9.37 8.74 -19.73
N LEU A 197 9.31 7.62 -19.01
CA LEU A 197 8.42 7.53 -17.84
C LEU A 197 8.80 8.64 -16.88
N ALA A 198 7.81 9.39 -16.41
CA ALA A 198 8.03 10.60 -15.61
C ALA A 198 7.24 10.60 -14.30
N GLN A 199 6.12 9.88 -14.24
CA GLN A 199 5.28 9.84 -13.05
C GLN A 199 4.69 8.45 -12.80
N LEU A 200 4.53 8.14 -11.51
CA LEU A 200 3.73 7.05 -10.97
C LEU A 200 2.66 7.69 -10.07
N ILE A 201 1.40 7.32 -10.25
CA ILE A 201 0.31 7.79 -9.40
C ILE A 201 -0.33 6.59 -8.73
N ILE A 202 -0.48 6.67 -7.41
CA ILE A 202 -1.20 5.70 -6.60
C ILE A 202 -2.48 6.38 -6.12
N SER A 203 -3.64 5.78 -6.35
CA SER A 203 -4.93 6.30 -5.85
C SER A 203 -5.82 5.17 -5.37
N GLY A 204 -6.88 5.45 -4.63
CA GLY A 204 -7.79 4.37 -4.24
C GLY A 204 -8.72 4.68 -3.08
N ASP A 205 -9.51 3.67 -2.72
CA ASP A 205 -10.41 3.68 -1.58
C ASP A 205 -9.71 3.41 -0.23
N PRO A 206 -8.66 2.54 -0.15
CA PRO A 206 -7.81 2.48 1.03
C PRO A 206 -7.11 3.83 1.24
N ASN A 207 -7.36 4.47 2.38
CA ASN A 207 -6.77 5.76 2.71
C ASN A 207 -5.44 5.60 3.47
N THR A 208 -5.17 4.40 4.00
CA THR A 208 -3.92 4.04 4.64
C THR A 208 -3.27 2.89 3.88
N VAL A 209 -2.09 3.14 3.31
CA VAL A 209 -1.37 2.17 2.47
C VAL A 209 0.11 2.21 2.79
N PHE A 210 0.69 1.03 3.02
CA PHE A 210 2.12 0.83 3.16
C PHE A 210 2.65 0.29 1.85
N VAL A 211 3.70 0.91 1.32
CA VAL A 211 4.29 0.64 0.02
C VAL A 211 5.78 0.35 0.20
N ASP A 212 6.23 -0.75 -0.38
CA ASP A 212 7.64 -1.11 -0.47
C ASP A 212 7.95 -1.71 -1.85
N ASN A 213 9.23 -1.86 -2.18
CA ASN A 213 9.74 -2.55 -3.36
C ASN A 213 9.06 -2.10 -4.66
N VAL A 214 9.19 -0.80 -4.97
CA VAL A 214 8.69 -0.17 -6.20
C VAL A 214 9.77 -0.21 -7.27
N TYR A 215 9.59 -1.03 -8.29
CA TYR A 215 10.57 -1.19 -9.36
C TYR A 215 9.97 -1.69 -10.68
N LEU A 216 10.72 -1.53 -11.77
CA LEU A 216 10.45 -2.18 -13.04
C LEU A 216 11.41 -3.35 -13.21
N ARG A 217 10.97 -4.41 -13.88
CA ARG A 217 11.82 -5.57 -14.18
C ARG A 217 11.62 -6.09 -15.60
N ARG A 218 12.59 -6.87 -16.08
CA ARG A 218 12.50 -7.63 -17.34
C ARG A 218 12.49 -9.14 -17.14
#